data_AF-A0A820MJY1-F1
#
_entry.id   AF-A0A820MJY1-F1
#
_cell.length_a   1.000
_cell.length_b   1.000
_cell.length_c   1.000
_cell.angle_alpha   90.00
_cell.angle_beta   90.00
_cell.angle_gamma   90.00
#
_symmetry.space_group_name_H-M   'P 1'
#
loop_
_entity.id
_entity.type
_entity.pdbx_description
1 polymer ?
#
loop_
_entity_poly.entity_id
_entity_poly.type
_entity_poly.pdbx_seq_one_letter_code
_entity_poly.pdbx_strand_id
1 'polypeptide(L)'
;DRTIREAPHNRALLILLIVNFIQLSFTLPLNLHFYAVGYISPAIPTFCTWWTFFEFTLYVTSEYLMATISVQRHLLVFNGHILRIRWKRILFHHLPLVFCLTYPIIFYFFAIILYPCDGTQWDYTNNLCGFADCYLLFNKVLGTFDWAINNGLPMVINALANIMLIVRVVQQKRRQQRPVTWKQQR
;
A
#
# COMPACT_ATOMS: atom_id res chain seq x y z
N ASP A 1 29.08 2.13 5.87
CA ASP A 1 28.31 2.00 4.62
C ASP A 1 27.56 0.70 4.41
N ARG A 2 28.18 -0.50 4.48
CA ARG A 2 27.42 -1.77 4.35
C ARG A 2 26.29 -1.94 5.37
N THR A 3 26.51 -1.50 6.61
CA THR A 3 25.54 -1.56 7.71
C THR A 3 24.32 -0.66 7.52
N ILE A 4 24.43 0.44 6.77
CA ILE A 4 23.30 1.33 6.46
C ILE A 4 22.48 0.75 5.30
N ARG A 5 23.14 0.19 4.26
CA ARG A 5 22.46 -0.48 3.13
C ARG A 5 21.72 -1.75 3.52
N GLU A 6 22.16 -2.45 4.57
CA GLU A 6 21.53 -3.69 5.04
C GLU A 6 20.40 -3.48 6.05
N ALA A 7 20.07 -2.22 6.40
CA ALA A 7 18.96 -1.94 7.28
C ALA A 7 17.65 -2.48 6.63
N PRO A 8 16.89 -3.35 7.32
CA PRO A 8 15.69 -3.98 6.77
C PRO A 8 14.66 -2.97 6.24
N HIS A 9 14.61 -1.80 6.85
CA HIS A 9 13.75 -0.68 6.46
C HIS A 9 14.05 -0.16 5.03
N ASN A 10 15.32 -0.10 4.64
CA ASN A 10 15.73 0.43 3.34
C ASN A 10 15.30 -0.47 2.18
N ARG A 11 15.22 -1.79 2.42
CA ARG A 11 14.72 -2.75 1.42
C ARG A 11 13.22 -2.55 1.17
N ALA A 12 12.44 -2.39 2.23
CA ALA A 12 11.00 -2.15 2.10
C ALA A 12 10.71 -0.83 1.39
N LEU A 13 11.44 0.24 1.73
CA LEU A 13 11.35 1.53 1.03
C LEU A 13 11.74 1.43 -0.45
N LEU A 14 12.80 0.69 -0.77
CA LEU A 14 13.20 0.46 -2.16
C LEU A 14 12.10 -0.27 -2.95
N ILE A 15 11.49 -1.31 -2.37
CA ILE A 15 10.37 -2.02 -2.99
C ILE A 15 9.19 -1.07 -3.23
N LEU A 16 8.82 -0.27 -2.22
CA LEU A 16 7.75 0.72 -2.36
C LEU A 16 8.06 1.72 -3.49
N LEU A 17 9.30 2.21 -3.58
CA LEU A 17 9.72 3.13 -4.64
C LEU A 17 9.61 2.49 -6.02
N ILE A 18 10.02 1.23 -6.16
CA ILE A 18 9.90 0.49 -7.44
C ILE A 18 8.43 0.32 -7.81
N VAL A 19 7.57 -0.09 -6.88
CA VAL A 19 6.13 -0.26 -7.13
C VAL A 19 5.48 1.06 -7.55
N ASN A 20 5.76 2.16 -6.83
CA ASN A 20 5.23 3.48 -7.18
C ASN A 20 5.78 3.99 -8.51
N PHE A 21 7.05 3.70 -8.84
CA PHE A 21 7.62 4.06 -10.12
C PHE A 21 6.93 3.34 -11.27
N ILE A 22 6.67 2.03 -11.11
CA ILE A 22 5.90 1.24 -12.06
C ILE A 22 4.49 1.82 -12.19
N GLN A 23 3.79 2.02 -11.07
CA GLN A 23 2.44 2.60 -11.05
C GLN A 23 2.37 3.95 -11.77
N LEU A 24 3.29 4.88 -11.48
CA LEU A 24 3.34 6.18 -12.15
C LEU A 24 3.66 6.05 -13.64
N SER A 25 4.54 5.12 -14.02
CA SER A 25 4.93 4.93 -15.42
C SER A 25 3.81 4.34 -16.28
N PHE A 26 2.96 3.49 -15.70
CA PHE A 26 1.85 2.85 -16.43
C PHE A 26 0.54 3.63 -16.30
N THR A 27 0.14 4.00 -15.08
CA THR A 27 -1.18 4.57 -14.82
C THR A 27 -1.25 6.05 -15.21
N LEU A 28 -0.18 6.83 -15.00
CA LEU A 28 -0.22 8.27 -15.25
C LEU A 28 -0.38 8.62 -16.74
N PRO A 29 0.37 8.01 -17.68
CA PRO A 29 0.20 8.30 -19.11
C PRO A 29 -1.19 7.91 -19.62
N LEU A 30 -1.75 6.80 -19.13
CA LEU A 30 -3.08 6.34 -19.54
C LEU A 30 -4.19 7.29 -19.08
N ASN A 31 -4.13 7.72 -17.82
CA ASN A 31 -5.04 8.74 -17.29
C ASN A 31 -4.88 10.07 -18.03
N LEU A 32 -3.64 10.52 -18.28
CA LEU A 32 -3.38 11.76 -19.03
C LEU A 32 -3.92 11.70 -20.45
N HIS A 33 -3.75 10.57 -21.13
CA HIS A 33 -4.31 10.36 -22.46
C HIS A 33 -5.85 10.42 -22.43
N PHE A 34 -6.49 9.77 -21.45
CA PHE A 34 -7.94 9.86 -21.26
C PHE A 34 -8.38 11.31 -21.04
N TYR A 35 -7.71 12.08 -20.17
CA TYR A 35 -8.05 13.49 -19.95
C TYR A 35 -7.81 14.40 -21.16
N ALA A 36 -6.85 14.05 -22.02
CA ALA A 36 -6.58 14.81 -23.25
C ALA A 36 -7.62 14.54 -24.35
N VAL A 37 -8.10 13.29 -24.45
CA VAL A 37 -8.92 12.82 -25.57
C VAL A 37 -10.40 12.70 -25.21
N GLY A 38 -10.73 12.54 -23.93
CA GLY A 38 -12.10 12.41 -23.42
C GLY A 38 -12.72 11.01 -23.55
N TYR A 39 -11.96 10.02 -24.04
CA TYR A 39 -12.38 8.63 -24.13
C TYR A 39 -11.18 7.68 -24.08
N ILE A 40 -11.45 6.40 -23.86
CA ILE A 40 -10.42 5.34 -23.78
C ILE A 40 -10.10 4.79 -25.17
N SER A 41 -8.82 4.82 -25.54
CA SER A 41 -8.29 4.22 -26.77
C SER A 41 -7.12 3.31 -26.43
N PRO A 42 -7.16 2.00 -26.76
CA PRO A 42 -8.20 1.31 -27.53
C PRO A 42 -9.44 0.96 -26.69
N ALA A 43 -10.64 1.14 -27.25
CA ALA A 43 -11.91 0.76 -26.62
C ALA A 43 -12.18 -0.75 -26.76
N ILE A 44 -11.35 -1.57 -26.12
CA ILE A 44 -11.48 -3.03 -26.11
C ILE A 44 -11.59 -3.56 -24.66
N PRO A 45 -12.47 -4.54 -24.39
CA PRO A 45 -12.68 -5.06 -23.03
C PRO A 45 -11.42 -5.65 -22.38
N THR A 46 -10.55 -6.28 -23.18
CA THR A 46 -9.31 -6.89 -22.71
C THR A 46 -8.32 -5.84 -22.23
N PHE A 47 -8.22 -4.69 -22.91
CA PHE A 47 -7.37 -3.58 -22.49
C PHE A 47 -7.82 -3.03 -21.14
N CYS A 48 -9.13 -2.80 -21.00
CA CYS A 48 -9.74 -2.35 -19.74
C CYS A 48 -9.49 -3.33 -18.59
N THR A 49 -9.73 -4.62 -18.82
CA THR A 49 -9.53 -5.65 -17.80
C THR A 49 -8.09 -5.67 -17.28
N TRP A 50 -7.11 -5.59 -18.18
CA TRP A 50 -5.70 -5.54 -17.79
C TRP A 50 -5.30 -4.22 -17.12
N TRP A 51 -5.78 -3.09 -17.66
CA TRP A 51 -5.50 -1.78 -17.08
C TRP A 51 -6.01 -1.71 -15.64
N THR A 52 -7.28 -2.05 -15.41
CA THR A 52 -7.89 -2.06 -14.07
C THR A 52 -7.18 -3.05 -13.14
N PHE A 53 -6.85 -4.25 -13.62
CA PHE A 53 -6.07 -5.22 -12.84
C PHE A 53 -4.74 -4.64 -12.36
N PHE A 54 -3.95 -4.03 -13.25
CA PHE A 54 -2.66 -3.46 -12.88
C PHE A 54 -2.81 -2.27 -11.95
N GLU A 55 -3.78 -1.40 -12.20
CA GLU A 55 -4.00 -0.23 -11.37
C GLU A 55 -4.40 -0.62 -9.94
N PHE A 56 -5.44 -1.43 -9.77
CA PHE A 56 -5.93 -1.84 -8.46
C PHE A 56 -4.85 -2.63 -7.69
N THR A 57 -4.18 -3.55 -8.38
CA THR A 57 -3.10 -4.34 -7.77
C THR A 57 -1.95 -3.46 -7.29
N LEU A 58 -1.45 -2.55 -8.13
CA LEU A 58 -0.33 -1.67 -7.77
C LEU A 58 -0.72 -0.67 -6.69
N TYR A 59 -1.92 -0.09 -6.78
CA TYR A 59 -2.45 0.86 -5.81
C TYR A 59 -2.54 0.22 -4.41
N VAL A 60 -3.21 -0.91 -4.29
CA VAL A 60 -3.39 -1.60 -3.01
C VAL A 60 -2.06 -2.15 -2.48
N THR A 61 -1.18 -2.64 -3.36
CA THR A 61 0.19 -3.03 -2.98
C THR A 61 0.94 -1.85 -2.34
N SER A 62 0.85 -0.65 -2.95
CA SER A 62 1.46 0.57 -2.41
C SER A 62 0.87 0.94 -1.04
N GLU A 63 -0.44 0.87 -0.85
CA GLU A 63 -1.08 1.17 0.45
C GLU A 63 -0.64 0.20 1.55
N TYR A 64 -0.67 -1.11 1.27
CA TYR A 64 -0.24 -2.14 2.22
C TYR A 64 1.25 -2.05 2.56
N LEU A 65 2.10 -1.78 1.56
CA LEU A 65 3.53 -1.54 1.79
C LEU A 65 3.74 -0.31 2.65
N MET A 66 3.02 0.79 2.40
CA MET A 66 3.12 2.01 3.20
C MET A 66 2.66 1.79 4.66
N ALA A 67 1.57 1.05 4.85
CA ALA A 67 1.09 0.65 6.18
C ALA A 67 2.13 -0.21 6.92
N THR A 68 2.67 -1.22 6.24
CA THR A 68 3.68 -2.12 6.79
C THR A 68 4.97 -1.39 7.14
N ILE A 69 5.47 -0.51 6.26
CA ILE A 69 6.67 0.30 6.51
C ILE A 69 6.46 1.22 7.72
N SER A 70 5.28 1.84 7.84
CA SER A 70 4.93 2.70 8.97
C SER A 70 4.94 1.94 10.30
N VAL A 71 4.33 0.74 10.32
CA VAL A 71 4.33 -0.14 11.50
C VAL A 71 5.75 -0.63 11.83
N GLN A 72 6.51 -1.06 10.83
CA GLN A 72 7.90 -1.52 11.01
C GLN A 72 8.79 -0.41 11.55
N ARG A 73 8.63 0.83 11.08
CA ARG A 73 9.34 2.00 11.60
C ARG A 73 9.01 2.22 13.08
N HIS A 74 7.73 2.11 13.45
CA HIS A 74 7.31 2.22 14.84
C HIS A 74 7.94 1.13 15.72
N LEU A 75 7.93 -0.13 15.26
CA LEU A 75 8.55 -1.25 15.96
C LEU A 75 10.06 -1.08 16.12
N LEU A 76 10.77 -0.60 15.09
CA LEU A 76 12.21 -0.38 15.14
C LEU A 76 12.59 0.70 16.17
N VAL A 77 11.86 1.82 16.21
CA VAL A 77 12.16 2.94 17.10
C VAL A 77 11.88 2.59 18.56
N PHE A 78 10.75 1.94 18.87
CA PHE A 78 10.32 1.73 20.26
C PHE A 78 10.63 0.33 20.80
N ASN A 79 10.72 -0.66 19.93
CA ASN A 79 10.86 -2.08 20.29
C ASN A 79 12.00 -2.76 19.54
N GLY A 80 13.11 -2.04 19.28
CA GLY A 80 14.25 -2.56 18.52
C GLY A 80 14.79 -3.90 19.05
N HIS A 81 14.66 -4.18 20.36
CA HIS A 81 15.05 -5.44 20.97
C HIS A 81 14.26 -6.66 20.43
N ILE A 82 12.99 -6.48 20.04
CA ILE A 82 12.13 -7.54 19.50
C ILE A 82 12.67 -8.06 18.16
N LEU A 83 13.24 -7.16 17.35
CA LEU A 83 13.77 -7.47 16.02
C LEU A 83 15.17 -8.12 16.06
N ARG A 84 15.79 -8.23 17.25
CA ARG A 84 17.04 -8.99 17.44
C ARG A 84 16.82 -10.50 17.38
N ILE A 85 15.61 -10.96 17.69
CA ILE A 85 15.26 -12.39 17.66
C ILE A 85 14.93 -12.79 16.22
N ARG A 86 15.65 -13.77 15.67
CA ARG A 86 15.55 -14.19 14.26
C ARG A 86 14.13 -14.56 13.83
N TRP A 87 13.42 -15.33 14.65
CA TRP A 87 12.03 -15.71 14.39
C TRP A 87 11.07 -14.52 14.36
N LYS A 88 11.20 -13.60 15.33
CA LYS A 88 10.37 -12.38 15.36
C LYS A 88 10.69 -11.45 14.19
N ARG A 89 11.94 -11.40 13.74
CA ARG A 89 12.33 -10.66 12.54
C ARG A 89 11.64 -11.23 11.29
N ILE A 90 11.57 -12.54 11.13
CA ILE A 90 10.86 -13.15 9.99
C ILE A 90 9.37 -12.81 10.07
N LEU A 91 8.76 -12.98 11.24
CA LEU A 91 7.33 -12.77 11.46
C LEU A 91 6.88 -11.31 11.29
N PHE A 92 7.64 -10.34 11.81
CA PHE A 92 7.25 -8.93 11.82
C PHE A 92 7.82 -8.11 10.66
N HIS A 93 8.78 -8.65 9.91
CA HIS A 93 9.40 -7.91 8.80
C HIS A 93 9.30 -8.62 7.45
N HIS A 94 9.69 -9.89 7.33
CA HIS A 94 9.67 -10.57 6.02
C HIS A 94 8.28 -11.05 5.61
N LEU A 95 7.54 -11.69 6.53
CA LEU A 95 6.21 -12.22 6.24
C LEU A 95 5.22 -11.12 5.81
N PRO A 96 5.14 -9.95 6.48
CA PRO A 96 4.24 -8.89 6.06
C PRO A 96 4.61 -8.33 4.68
N LEU A 97 5.90 -8.20 4.36
CA LEU A 97 6.32 -7.70 3.04
C LEU A 97 5.96 -8.66 1.91
N VAL A 98 6.18 -9.97 2.12
CA VAL A 98 5.77 -10.99 1.14
C VAL A 98 4.25 -10.95 0.98
N PHE A 99 3.52 -10.91 2.08
CA PHE A 99 2.06 -10.81 2.06
C PHE A 99 1.58 -9.58 1.28
N CYS A 100 2.15 -8.39 1.52
CA CYS A 100 1.77 -7.16 0.82
C CYS A 100 1.98 -7.24 -0.69
N LEU A 101 2.94 -8.04 -1.17
CA LEU A 101 3.21 -8.21 -2.59
C LEU A 101 2.32 -9.29 -3.22
N THR A 102 2.13 -10.42 -2.54
CA THR A 102 1.42 -11.56 -3.13
C THR A 102 -0.09 -11.46 -2.99
N TYR A 103 -0.58 -10.91 -1.87
CA TYR A 103 -2.01 -10.89 -1.58
C TYR A 103 -2.82 -10.04 -2.59
N PRO A 104 -2.45 -8.79 -2.91
CA PRO A 104 -3.21 -7.99 -3.88
C PRO A 104 -3.22 -8.64 -5.26
N ILE A 105 -2.07 -9.18 -5.71
CA ILE A 105 -1.96 -9.88 -6.99
C ILE A 105 -2.94 -11.05 -7.05
N ILE A 106 -2.95 -11.91 -6.02
CA ILE A 106 -3.84 -13.07 -5.96
C ILE A 106 -5.30 -12.61 -5.93
N PHE A 107 -5.65 -11.68 -5.02
CA PHE A 107 -7.01 -11.21 -4.85
C PHE A 107 -7.59 -10.63 -6.15
N TYR A 108 -6.89 -9.69 -6.78
CA TYR A 108 -7.37 -9.06 -8.02
C TYR A 108 -7.29 -9.99 -9.22
N PHE A 109 -6.39 -10.97 -9.22
CA PHE A 109 -6.41 -12.01 -10.25
C PHE A 109 -7.72 -12.81 -10.20
N PHE A 110 -8.16 -13.21 -9.00
CA PHE A 110 -9.45 -13.89 -8.84
C PHE A 110 -10.65 -12.96 -9.09
N ALA A 111 -10.61 -11.72 -8.57
CA ALA A 111 -11.74 -10.79 -8.62
C ALA A 111 -11.96 -10.16 -10.00
N ILE A 112 -10.89 -9.93 -10.78
CA ILE A 112 -10.95 -9.21 -12.07
C ILE A 112 -10.76 -10.17 -13.25
N ILE A 113 -9.77 -11.07 -13.21
CA ILE A 113 -9.45 -11.93 -14.37
C ILE A 113 -10.36 -13.16 -14.43
N LEU A 114 -10.62 -13.81 -13.29
CA LEU A 114 -11.45 -15.02 -13.23
C LEU A 114 -12.95 -14.72 -13.10
N TYR A 115 -13.31 -13.49 -12.74
CA TYR A 115 -14.68 -12.99 -12.75
C TYR A 115 -14.83 -11.84 -13.77
N PRO A 116 -14.52 -12.07 -15.06
CA PRO A 116 -14.51 -11.01 -16.06
C PRO A 116 -15.93 -10.55 -16.38
N CYS A 117 -16.05 -9.29 -16.78
CA CYS A 117 -17.27 -8.78 -17.38
C CYS A 117 -17.46 -9.29 -18.81
N ASP A 118 -18.72 -9.45 -19.24
CA ASP A 118 -19.12 -9.76 -20.62
C ASP A 118 -18.78 -8.64 -21.65
N GLY A 119 -18.03 -7.62 -21.23
CA GLY A 119 -17.61 -6.51 -22.08
C GLY A 119 -18.64 -5.37 -22.20
N THR A 120 -19.91 -5.61 -21.87
CA THR A 120 -21.01 -4.64 -21.97
C THR A 120 -21.09 -3.64 -20.81
N GLN A 121 -20.38 -3.93 -19.71
CA GLN A 121 -20.37 -3.11 -18.50
C GLN A 121 -19.26 -2.05 -18.50
N TRP A 122 -18.34 -2.12 -19.47
CA TRP A 122 -17.27 -1.13 -19.59
C TRP A 122 -17.81 0.17 -20.17
N ASP A 123 -17.53 1.26 -19.49
CA ASP A 123 -17.83 2.61 -19.95
C ASP A 123 -16.54 3.29 -20.41
N TYR A 124 -16.31 3.28 -21.72
CA TYR A 124 -15.13 3.89 -22.35
C TYR A 124 -15.13 5.42 -22.33
N THR A 125 -16.23 6.04 -21.90
CA THR A 125 -16.34 7.50 -21.73
C THR A 125 -15.94 7.95 -20.33
N ASN A 126 -15.76 7.01 -19.39
CA ASN A 126 -15.32 7.27 -18.04
C ASN A 126 -13.88 6.78 -17.83
N ASN A 127 -13.18 7.39 -16.85
CA ASN A 127 -11.81 6.97 -16.53
C ASN A 127 -11.81 5.54 -15.99
N LEU A 128 -10.70 4.82 -16.17
CA LEU A 128 -10.53 3.43 -15.71
C LEU A 128 -11.58 2.45 -16.26
N CYS A 129 -12.08 2.76 -17.45
CA CYS A 129 -13.12 2.03 -18.15
C CYS A 129 -14.47 1.97 -17.44
N GLY A 130 -14.73 2.91 -16.51
CA GLY A 130 -16.00 3.04 -15.82
C GLY A 130 -15.89 2.84 -14.31
N PHE A 131 -17.02 3.01 -13.63
CA PHE A 131 -17.04 3.15 -12.17
C PHE A 131 -17.00 1.82 -11.40
N ALA A 132 -17.16 0.67 -12.06
CA ALA A 132 -17.24 -0.60 -11.35
C ALA A 132 -16.90 -1.82 -12.21
N ASP A 133 -15.90 -2.58 -11.74
CA ASP A 133 -15.68 -3.96 -12.18
C ASP A 133 -16.90 -4.84 -11.84
N CYS A 134 -17.05 -5.96 -12.54
CA CYS A 134 -18.18 -6.86 -12.34
C CYS A 134 -18.30 -7.40 -10.91
N TYR A 135 -17.18 -7.61 -10.21
CA TYR A 135 -17.25 -8.05 -8.82
C TYR A 135 -17.83 -6.96 -7.91
N LEU A 136 -17.65 -5.68 -8.21
CA LEU A 136 -18.20 -4.55 -7.45
C LEU A 136 -19.72 -4.42 -7.67
N LEU A 137 -20.20 -4.65 -8.89
CA LEU A 137 -21.63 -4.53 -9.24
C LEU A 137 -22.45 -5.74 -8.80
N PHE A 138 -21.98 -6.95 -9.13
CA PHE A 138 -22.78 -8.16 -8.97
C PHE A 138 -22.53 -8.87 -7.65
N ASN A 139 -21.37 -8.63 -7.01
CA ASN A 139 -21.02 -9.28 -5.75
C ASN A 139 -20.75 -8.26 -4.63
N LYS A 140 -21.84 -7.85 -3.97
CA LYS A 140 -21.79 -6.92 -2.84
C LYS A 140 -20.82 -7.36 -1.73
N VAL A 141 -20.62 -8.65 -1.53
CA VAL A 141 -19.72 -9.17 -0.49
C VAL A 141 -18.26 -8.90 -0.88
N LEU A 142 -17.85 -9.24 -2.11
CA LEU A 142 -16.50 -8.95 -2.58
C LEU A 142 -16.25 -7.44 -2.66
N GLY A 143 -17.20 -6.66 -3.17
CA GLY A 143 -17.04 -5.20 -3.24
C GLY A 143 -16.91 -4.53 -1.86
N THR A 144 -17.71 -4.96 -0.89
CA THR A 144 -17.60 -4.46 0.50
C THR A 144 -16.28 -4.88 1.12
N PHE A 145 -15.84 -6.12 0.87
CA PHE A 145 -14.55 -6.63 1.37
C PHE A 145 -13.37 -5.83 0.79
N ASP A 146 -13.39 -5.55 -0.50
CA ASP A 146 -12.35 -4.77 -1.17
C ASP A 146 -12.27 -3.34 -0.63
N TRP A 147 -13.41 -2.66 -0.49
CA TRP A 147 -13.44 -1.32 0.08
C TRP A 147 -12.99 -1.30 1.54
N ALA A 148 -13.48 -2.23 2.37
CA ALA A 148 -13.19 -2.21 3.81
C ALA A 148 -11.78 -2.71 4.14
N ILE A 149 -11.34 -3.82 3.53
CA ILE A 149 -10.10 -4.52 3.89
C ILE A 149 -8.92 -4.09 3.02
N ASN A 150 -9.11 -3.88 1.73
CA ASN A 150 -8.01 -3.53 0.83
C ASN A 150 -7.72 -2.03 0.82
N ASN A 151 -8.74 -1.18 1.01
CA ASN A 151 -8.58 0.27 1.00
C ASN A 151 -8.73 0.88 2.42
N GLY A 152 -9.84 0.58 3.10
CA GLY A 152 -10.16 1.19 4.40
C GLY A 152 -9.16 0.83 5.50
N LEU A 153 -8.82 -0.45 5.64
CA LEU A 153 -7.94 -0.93 6.70
C LEU A 153 -6.50 -0.37 6.57
N PRO A 154 -5.81 -0.42 5.41
CA PRO A 154 -4.49 0.21 5.26
C PRO A 154 -4.53 1.72 5.52
N MET A 155 -5.58 2.42 5.08
CA MET A 155 -5.74 3.86 5.32
C MET A 155 -5.81 4.18 6.82
N VAL A 156 -6.63 3.45 7.57
CA VAL A 156 -6.76 3.63 9.03
C VAL A 156 -5.45 3.29 9.75
N ILE A 157 -4.80 2.18 9.39
CA ILE A 157 -3.51 1.79 9.98
C ILE A 157 -2.44 2.86 9.71
N ASN A 158 -2.36 3.37 8.47
CA ASN A 158 -1.44 4.44 8.10
C ASN A 158 -1.70 5.71 8.92
N ALA A 159 -2.96 6.14 9.03
CA ALA A 159 -3.31 7.33 9.80
C ALA A 159 -2.92 7.18 11.28
N LEU A 160 -3.29 6.07 11.91
CA LEU A 160 -2.98 5.80 13.31
C LEU A 160 -1.47 5.68 13.56
N ALA A 161 -0.74 4.99 12.68
CA ALA A 161 0.71 4.83 12.81
C ALA A 161 1.44 6.18 12.72
N ASN A 162 1.04 7.04 11.78
CA ASN A 162 1.62 8.37 11.62
C ASN A 162 1.28 9.30 12.80
N ILE A 163 0.03 9.32 13.26
CA ILE A 163 -0.38 10.09 14.44
C ILE A 163 0.41 9.64 15.67
N MET A 164 0.52 8.32 15.89
CA MET A 164 1.23 7.77 17.04
C MET A 164 2.72 8.12 17.02
N LEU A 165 3.36 8.10 15.84
CA LEU A 165 4.75 8.53 15.66
C LEU A 165 4.92 10.01 16.04
N ILE A 166 4.06 10.90 15.53
CA ILE A 166 4.12 12.34 15.83
C ILE A 166 3.95 12.58 17.34
N VAL A 167 2.91 12.02 17.95
CA VAL A 167 2.63 12.17 19.38
C VAL A 167 3.84 11.74 20.22
N ARG A 168 4.45 10.60 19.91
CA ARG A 168 5.59 10.10 20.68
C ARG A 168 6.88 10.90 20.46
N VAL A 169 7.14 11.37 19.24
CA VAL A 169 8.29 12.27 18.96
C VAL A 169 8.14 13.57 19.76
N VAL A 170 6.93 14.14 19.81
CA VAL A 170 6.65 15.33 20.63
C VAL A 170 6.83 15.04 22.12
N GLN A 171 6.33 13.92 22.62
CA GLN A 171 6.51 13.52 24.02
C GLN A 171 8.00 13.31 24.37
N GLN A 172 8.77 12.67 23.49
CA GLN A 172 10.20 12.43 23.69
C GLN A 172 10.98 13.75 23.70
N LYS A 173 10.69 14.67 22.77
CA LYS A 173 11.30 16.00 22.74
C LYS A 173 10.97 16.80 24.01
N ARG A 174 9.70 16.77 24.46
CA ARG A 174 9.30 17.40 25.72
C ARG A 174 9.99 16.79 26.94
N ARG A 175 10.25 15.48 26.97
CA ARG A 175 11.01 14.82 28.05
C ARG A 175 12.48 15.21 28.04
N GLN A 176 13.11 15.32 26.87
CA GLN A 176 14.51 15.74 26.73
C GLN A 176 14.72 17.23 27.01
N GLN A 177 13.71 18.07 26.79
CA GLN A 177 13.73 19.49 27.15
C GLN A 177 13.43 19.75 28.64
N ARG A 178 13.18 18.71 29.46
CA ARG A 178 13.14 18.88 30.92
C ARG A 178 14.57 19.13 31.42
N PRO A 179 14.80 20.15 32.28
CA PRO A 179 16.12 20.39 32.83
C PRO A 179 16.60 19.14 33.57
N VAL A 180 17.80 18.66 33.23
CA VAL A 180 18.45 17.53 33.90
C VAL A 180 18.74 17.96 35.33
N THR A 181 17.97 17.44 36.28
CA THR A 181 18.24 17.62 37.71
C THR A 181 19.44 16.74 38.10
N TRP A 182 20.64 17.31 38.04
CA TRP A 182 21.93 16.69 38.38
C TRP A 182 22.09 16.19 39.85
N LYS A 183 21.03 16.19 40.66
CA LYS A 183 21.11 15.86 42.10
C LYS A 183 21.09 14.35 42.43
N GLN A 184 20.97 13.45 41.45
CA GLN A 184 20.80 12.01 41.69
C GLN A 184 21.92 11.10 41.15
N GLN A 185 23.04 11.65 40.66
CA GLN A 185 24.22 10.87 40.23
C GLN A 185 25.47 11.18 41.06
N ARG A 186 25.32 11.32 42.39
CA ARG A 186 26.47 11.44 43.30
C ARG A 186 26.70 10.14 44.04
#